data_AF-A0A833U073-F1
#
_entry.id   AF-A0A833U073-F1
#
_cell.length_a   1.000
_cell.length_b   1.000
_cell.length_c   1.000
_cell.angle_alpha   90.00
_cell.angle_beta   90.00
_cell.angle_gamma   90.00
#
_symmetry.space_group_name_H-M   'P 1'
#
loop_
_entity.id
_entity.type
_entity.pdbx_description
1 polymer ?
#
loop_
_entity_poly.entity_id
_entity_poly.type
_entity_poly.pdbx_seq_one_letter_code
_entity_poly.pdbx_strand_id
1 'polypeptide(L)'
;MNNLIFNKLSFAVFLTLVGTVTNAADPQFPQNLETDATQRQQQRDEALQKQLQPEPVVLTGLEKQLIVSPQLQYLKSHSEKLCFDIKKFVLIGEDARHFTFAMRPVIQGEHNLIGRCIGVQGLNQALDLIQNSIISHGYVTTRMLLPQQNIASGEIKLQVIAGKVDQI
;
A
#
# COMPACT_ATOMS: atom_id res chain seq x y z
N MET A 1 -22.59 -83.62 -67.26
CA MET A 1 -22.63 -85.09 -67.09
C MET A 1 -21.20 -85.59 -66.96
N ASN A 2 -20.93 -86.25 -65.83
CA ASN A 2 -19.85 -87.18 -65.47
C ASN A 2 -18.39 -86.67 -65.60
N ASN A 3 -17.63 -86.58 -64.48
CA ASN A 3 -16.93 -87.66 -63.75
C ASN A 3 -16.03 -88.50 -64.68
N LEU A 4 -14.81 -88.90 -64.35
CA LEU A 4 -13.84 -88.79 -63.25
C LEU A 4 -12.59 -89.51 -63.82
N ILE A 5 -11.36 -89.26 -63.34
CA ILE A 5 -10.37 -90.32 -63.02
C ILE A 5 -9.09 -89.69 -62.43
N PHE A 6 -8.67 -90.34 -61.35
CA PHE A 6 -7.52 -90.17 -60.47
C PHE A 6 -6.14 -90.24 -61.16
N ASN A 7 -5.11 -89.59 -60.57
CA ASN A 7 -3.98 -90.38 -60.05
C ASN A 7 -3.22 -89.68 -58.90
N LYS A 8 -2.77 -90.50 -57.95
CA LYS A 8 -2.04 -90.15 -56.73
C LYS A 8 -0.54 -90.15 -56.98
N LEU A 9 0.21 -89.25 -56.35
CA LEU A 9 1.60 -89.51 -55.98
C LEU A 9 1.91 -88.83 -54.63
N SER A 10 2.33 -89.64 -53.66
CA SER A 10 2.76 -89.21 -52.32
C SER A 10 4.07 -88.42 -52.39
N PHE A 11 4.15 -87.35 -51.60
CA PHE A 11 5.41 -86.93 -50.96
C PHE A 11 5.06 -86.28 -49.62
N ALA A 12 5.34 -86.99 -48.52
CA ALA A 12 5.34 -86.41 -47.19
C ALA A 12 6.66 -85.65 -47.01
N VAL A 13 6.66 -84.50 -46.33
CA VAL A 13 7.76 -84.03 -45.45
C VAL A 13 7.37 -82.69 -44.77
N PHE A 14 7.37 -82.75 -43.43
CA PHE A 14 7.56 -81.70 -42.42
C PHE A 14 6.65 -80.45 -42.37
N LEU A 15 5.67 -80.53 -41.47
CA LEU A 15 4.95 -79.38 -40.90
C LEU A 15 5.82 -78.70 -39.83
N THR A 16 6.59 -77.68 -40.21
CA THR A 16 7.25 -76.80 -39.23
C THR A 16 6.22 -75.80 -38.69
N LEU A 17 5.82 -75.97 -37.41
CA LEU A 17 5.13 -74.95 -36.65
C LEU A 17 6.05 -73.74 -36.49
N VAL A 18 5.85 -72.70 -37.30
CA VAL A 18 6.43 -71.38 -37.04
C VAL A 18 5.50 -70.69 -36.07
N GLY A 19 5.83 -70.74 -34.78
CA GLY A 19 5.16 -69.93 -33.76
C GLY A 19 5.46 -68.45 -34.00
N THR A 20 4.51 -67.72 -34.56
CA THR A 20 4.55 -66.26 -34.60
C THR A 20 4.31 -65.73 -33.18
N VAL A 21 5.36 -65.26 -32.50
CA VAL A 21 5.21 -64.44 -31.30
C VAL A 21 4.67 -63.08 -31.73
N THR A 22 3.38 -62.83 -31.52
CA THR A 22 2.80 -61.50 -31.65
C THR A 22 3.27 -60.68 -30.45
N ASN A 23 4.27 -59.81 -30.63
CA ASN A 23 4.52 -58.74 -29.68
C ASN A 23 3.35 -57.77 -29.76
N ALA A 24 2.59 -57.62 -28.68
CA ALA A 24 1.66 -56.50 -28.53
C ALA A 24 2.50 -55.24 -28.28
N ALA A 25 2.63 -54.37 -29.28
CA ALA A 25 3.17 -53.04 -29.06
C ALA A 25 2.07 -52.17 -28.42
N ASP A 26 2.32 -51.67 -27.21
CA ASP A 26 1.48 -50.62 -26.61
C ASP A 26 1.48 -49.40 -27.55
N PRO A 27 0.32 -48.76 -27.79
CA PRO A 27 0.27 -47.55 -28.60
C PRO A 27 1.08 -46.45 -27.89
N GLN A 28 2.26 -46.11 -28.43
CA GLN A 28 3.00 -44.93 -28.03
C GLN A 28 2.16 -43.69 -28.38
N PHE A 29 1.45 -43.14 -27.39
CA PHE A 29 0.87 -41.80 -27.50
C PHE A 29 2.00 -40.83 -27.87
N PRO A 30 1.83 -39.97 -28.90
CA PRO A 30 2.88 -39.01 -29.23
C PRO A 30 3.05 -38.06 -28.05
N GLN A 31 4.21 -38.09 -27.38
CA GLN A 31 4.49 -37.26 -26.19
C GLN A 31 4.21 -35.76 -26.40
N ASN A 32 4.20 -35.32 -27.66
CA ASN A 32 3.87 -33.96 -28.09
C ASN A 32 2.41 -33.56 -27.77
N LEU A 33 1.46 -34.50 -27.72
CA LEU A 33 0.05 -34.22 -27.40
C LEU A 33 -0.15 -33.95 -25.90
N GLU A 34 0.53 -34.68 -25.01
CA GLU A 34 0.52 -34.39 -23.57
C GLU A 34 1.15 -33.02 -23.28
N THR A 35 2.30 -32.68 -23.89
CA THR A 35 2.94 -31.37 -23.68
C THR A 35 2.04 -30.23 -24.14
N ASP A 36 1.39 -30.38 -25.29
CA ASP A 36 0.51 -29.34 -25.86
C ASP A 36 -0.79 -29.17 -25.02
N ALA A 37 -1.30 -30.25 -24.42
CA ALA A 37 -2.39 -30.19 -23.46
C ALA A 37 -2.00 -29.47 -22.16
N THR A 38 -0.80 -29.75 -21.62
CA THR A 38 -0.31 -29.08 -20.40
C THR A 38 -0.08 -27.58 -20.59
N GLN A 39 0.44 -27.16 -21.75
CA GLN A 39 0.64 -25.75 -22.05
C GLN A 39 -0.68 -24.97 -22.11
N ARG A 40 -1.71 -25.54 -22.76
CA ARG A 40 -3.05 -24.91 -22.78
C ARG A 40 -3.66 -24.80 -21.39
N GLN A 41 -3.43 -25.78 -20.54
CA GLN A 41 -3.92 -25.74 -19.16
C GLN A 41 -3.23 -24.62 -18.37
N GLN A 42 -1.90 -24.50 -18.46
CA GLN A 42 -1.15 -23.42 -17.82
C GLN A 42 -1.61 -22.04 -18.28
N GLN A 43 -1.86 -21.86 -19.59
CA GLN A 43 -2.37 -20.60 -20.14
C GLN A 43 -3.76 -20.23 -19.60
N ARG A 44 -4.65 -21.21 -19.44
CA ARG A 44 -5.98 -20.99 -18.84
C ARG A 44 -5.87 -20.59 -17.38
N ASP A 45 -5.02 -21.27 -16.63
CA ASP A 45 -4.83 -21.01 -15.21
C ASP A 45 -4.22 -19.60 -14.99
N GLU A 46 -3.27 -19.18 -15.83
CA GLU A 46 -2.70 -17.83 -15.77
C GLU A 46 -3.74 -16.74 -16.14
N ALA A 47 -4.59 -16.99 -17.15
CA ALA A 47 -5.66 -16.08 -17.52
C ALA A 47 -6.71 -15.94 -16.41
N LEU A 48 -7.09 -17.06 -15.77
CA LEU A 48 -8.00 -17.07 -14.63
C LEU A 48 -7.39 -16.32 -13.45
N GLN A 49 -6.11 -16.52 -13.16
CA GLN A 49 -5.40 -15.81 -12.09
C GLN A 49 -5.38 -14.30 -12.33
N LYS A 50 -5.23 -13.83 -13.57
CA LYS A 50 -5.30 -12.40 -13.90
C LYS A 50 -6.70 -11.82 -13.67
N GLN A 51 -7.76 -12.60 -13.91
CA GLN A 51 -9.15 -12.17 -13.65
C GLN A 51 -9.49 -12.15 -12.16
N LEU A 52 -8.88 -13.05 -11.37
CA LEU A 52 -9.11 -13.16 -9.93
C LEU A 52 -8.22 -12.22 -9.10
N GLN A 53 -7.25 -11.54 -9.72
CA GLN A 53 -6.43 -10.56 -9.02
C GLN A 53 -7.28 -9.34 -8.66
N PRO A 54 -7.51 -9.08 -7.36
CA PRO A 54 -8.22 -7.87 -6.95
C PRO A 54 -7.38 -6.66 -7.35
N GLU A 55 -7.99 -5.67 -8.01
CA GLU A 55 -7.31 -4.39 -8.21
C GLU A 55 -6.98 -3.79 -6.84
N PRO A 56 -5.71 -3.40 -6.59
CA PRO A 56 -5.35 -2.79 -5.34
C PRO A 56 -6.10 -1.47 -5.21
N VAL A 57 -7.09 -1.43 -4.32
CA VAL A 57 -7.79 -0.20 -3.97
C VAL A 57 -6.81 0.68 -3.19
N VAL A 58 -6.24 1.68 -3.85
CA VAL A 58 -5.38 2.66 -3.21
C VAL A 58 -6.26 3.62 -2.41
N LEU A 59 -6.46 3.31 -1.13
CA LEU A 59 -7.08 4.23 -0.17
C LEU A 59 -6.08 5.33 0.17
N THR A 60 -5.94 6.32 -0.71
CA THR A 60 -5.06 7.47 -0.45
C THR A 60 -5.58 8.35 0.69
N GLY A 61 -6.88 8.26 1.01
CA GLY A 61 -7.52 9.09 2.04
C GLY A 61 -7.50 10.59 1.70
N LEU A 62 -7.04 10.96 0.50
CA LEU A 62 -6.90 12.34 0.05
C LEU A 62 -8.20 12.92 -0.50
N GLU A 63 -9.22 12.10 -0.79
CA GLU A 63 -10.49 12.58 -1.34
C GLU A 63 -11.32 13.41 -0.35
N LYS A 64 -11.07 13.29 0.97
CA LYS A 64 -11.80 14.07 1.98
C LYS A 64 -10.96 15.23 2.49
N GLN A 65 -11.21 16.36 1.83
CA GLN A 65 -11.08 17.70 2.38
C GLN A 65 -9.63 18.06 2.74
N LEU A 66 -8.95 18.67 1.76
CA LEU A 66 -8.12 19.82 2.08
C LEU A 66 -9.00 20.75 2.93
N ILE A 67 -8.78 20.68 4.24
CA ILE A 67 -9.40 21.53 5.25
C ILE A 67 -9.38 22.93 4.68
N VAL A 68 -10.57 23.51 4.49
CA VAL A 68 -10.74 24.89 4.04
C VAL A 68 -9.77 25.73 4.86
N SER A 69 -8.82 26.35 4.17
CA SER A 69 -7.72 27.12 4.76
C SER A 69 -8.25 27.88 5.98
N PRO A 70 -7.74 27.63 7.20
CA PRO A 70 -8.07 28.49 8.34
C PRO A 70 -7.77 29.91 7.86
N GLN A 71 -8.73 30.84 7.95
CA GLN A 71 -8.51 32.21 7.50
C GLN A 71 -7.28 32.77 8.23
N LEU A 72 -6.08 32.72 7.63
CA LEU A 72 -4.78 33.01 8.25
C LEU A 72 -4.58 34.49 8.63
N GLN A 73 -5.67 35.25 8.66
CA GLN A 73 -5.70 36.67 8.93
C GLN A 73 -5.13 37.02 10.31
N TYR A 74 -5.25 36.11 11.29
CA TYR A 74 -4.74 36.34 12.64
C TYR A 74 -3.24 35.98 12.81
N LEU A 75 -2.59 35.48 11.75
CA LEU A 75 -1.13 35.28 11.73
C LEU A 75 -0.35 36.54 11.32
N LYS A 76 -1.07 37.60 10.91
CA LYS A 76 -0.50 38.91 10.64
C LYS A 76 -0.21 39.63 11.96
N SER A 77 0.93 40.30 12.06
CA SER A 77 1.26 41.09 13.24
C SER A 77 0.20 42.19 13.45
N HIS A 78 -0.22 42.40 14.69
CA HIS A 78 -1.25 43.37 15.07
C HIS A 78 -2.63 43.16 14.42
N SER A 79 -2.98 41.92 14.06
CA SER A 79 -4.33 41.57 13.60
C SER A 79 -5.40 41.61 14.71
N GLU A 80 -4.98 41.60 15.97
CA GLU A 80 -5.84 41.57 17.15
C GLU A 80 -5.62 42.83 18.00
N LYS A 81 -6.68 43.33 18.64
CA LYS A 81 -6.61 44.51 19.52
C LYS A 81 -5.69 44.28 20.73
N LEU A 82 -5.72 43.08 21.28
CA LEU A 82 -4.83 42.65 22.36
C LEU A 82 -3.90 41.57 21.80
N CYS A 83 -2.62 41.91 21.66
CA CYS A 83 -1.58 41.01 21.18
C CYS A 83 -0.30 41.18 21.99
N PHE A 84 0.58 40.18 21.93
CA PHE A 84 1.85 40.17 22.65
C PHE A 84 2.98 39.74 21.71
N ASP A 85 4.17 40.29 21.93
CA ASP A 85 5.35 39.95 21.13
C ASP A 85 5.82 38.53 21.42
N ILE A 86 5.76 37.67 20.40
CA ILE A 86 6.21 36.29 20.50
C ILE A 86 7.72 36.23 20.32
N LYS A 87 8.44 35.78 21.35
CA LYS A 87 9.91 35.68 21.34
C LYS A 87 10.39 34.28 20.99
N LYS A 88 9.72 33.25 21.50
CA LYS A 88 10.07 31.85 21.24
C LYS A 88 8.92 30.91 21.55
N PHE A 89 8.97 29.75 20.90
CA PHE A 89 8.15 28.60 21.25
C PHE A 89 8.99 27.57 22.00
N VAL A 90 8.37 26.90 22.97
CA VAL A 90 8.98 25.84 23.76
C VAL A 90 8.06 24.63 23.72
N LEU A 91 8.57 23.50 23.19
CA LEU A 91 7.84 22.24 23.25
C LEU A 91 8.08 21.57 24.60
N ILE A 92 7.00 21.10 25.22
CA ILE A 92 7.00 20.36 26.48
C ILE A 92 6.30 19.01 26.30
N GLY A 93 6.63 18.04 27.14
CA GLY A 93 6.14 16.67 27.06
C GLY A 93 7.28 15.66 26.93
N GLU A 94 6.99 14.39 27.22
CA GLU A 94 7.97 13.30 27.22
C GLU A 94 8.63 13.12 25.84
N ASP A 95 7.81 13.11 24.78
CA ASP A 95 8.25 12.91 23.41
C ASP A 95 8.53 14.21 22.64
N ALA A 96 8.57 15.36 23.32
CA ALA A 96 8.61 16.70 22.69
C ALA A 96 9.75 16.89 21.67
N ARG A 97 10.93 16.30 21.92
CA ARG A 97 12.09 16.41 21.02
C ARG A 97 11.83 15.82 19.63
N HIS A 98 11.03 14.75 19.55
CA HIS A 98 10.70 14.10 18.27
C HIS A 98 9.81 14.97 17.38
N PHE A 99 9.07 15.92 17.96
CA PHE A 99 8.08 16.75 17.27
C PHE A 99 8.55 18.18 17.01
N THR A 100 9.85 18.47 17.18
CA THR A 100 10.42 19.79 16.88
C THR A 100 10.22 20.23 15.43
N PHE A 101 10.15 19.28 14.49
CA PHE A 101 9.86 19.56 13.08
C PHE A 101 8.51 20.26 12.88
N ALA A 102 7.51 19.96 13.72
CA ALA A 102 6.15 20.47 13.58
C ALA A 102 6.06 21.99 13.77
N MET A 103 7.06 22.59 14.43
CA MET A 103 7.13 24.04 14.65
C MET A 103 7.55 24.83 13.42
N ARG A 104 8.18 24.19 12.43
CA ARG A 104 8.77 24.86 11.25
C ARG A 104 7.85 25.87 10.57
N PRO A 105 6.54 25.59 10.33
CA PRO A 105 5.64 26.53 9.68
C PRO A 105 5.53 27.90 10.39
N VAL A 106 5.68 27.91 11.71
CA VAL A 106 5.45 29.10 12.55
C VAL A 106 6.73 29.76 13.09
N ILE A 107 7.90 29.18 12.81
CA ILE A 107 9.21 29.74 13.23
C ILE A 107 10.12 30.16 12.06
N GLN A 108 9.91 29.59 10.86
CA GLN A 108 10.81 29.78 9.71
C GLN A 108 10.07 30.04 8.39
N GLY A 109 8.77 29.77 8.32
CA GLY A 109 7.96 29.91 7.10
C GLY A 109 7.36 31.30 6.89
N GLU A 110 6.52 31.41 5.87
CA GLU A 110 5.69 32.60 5.58
C GLU A 110 4.89 33.05 6.82
N HIS A 111 4.44 32.07 7.60
CA HIS A 111 3.68 32.26 8.83
C HIS A 111 4.55 32.33 10.09
N ASN A 112 5.84 32.68 9.96
CA ASN A 112 6.73 32.90 11.10
C ASN A 112 6.11 33.91 12.08
N LEU A 113 6.02 33.54 13.37
CA LEU A 113 5.45 34.38 14.42
C LEU A 113 6.50 35.02 15.32
N ILE A 114 7.76 34.58 15.24
CA ILE A 114 8.83 35.13 16.06
C ILE A 114 9.04 36.61 15.73
N GLY A 115 9.01 37.46 16.76
CA GLY A 115 9.11 38.91 16.66
C GLY A 115 7.83 39.62 16.22
N ARG A 116 6.68 38.92 16.14
CA ARG A 116 5.38 39.52 15.79
C ARG A 116 4.48 39.66 17.01
N CYS A 117 3.60 40.67 16.98
CA CYS A 117 2.55 40.85 17.97
C CYS A 117 1.35 40.00 17.59
N ILE A 118 1.16 38.89 18.31
CA ILE A 118 0.12 37.88 18.04
C ILE A 118 -0.77 37.75 19.27
N GLY A 119 -2.08 37.65 19.05
CA GLY A 119 -3.04 37.40 20.13
C GLY A 119 -3.44 35.92 20.20
N VAL A 120 -4.50 35.65 20.95
CA VAL A 120 -4.95 34.27 21.20
C VAL A 120 -5.50 33.63 19.92
N GLN A 121 -6.15 34.40 19.05
CA GLN A 121 -6.70 33.87 17.81
C GLN A 121 -5.59 33.46 16.85
N GLY A 122 -4.53 34.28 16.75
CA GLY A 122 -3.35 33.92 15.96
C GLY A 122 -2.61 32.70 16.51
N LEU A 123 -2.50 32.56 17.84
CA LEU A 123 -1.90 31.37 18.45
C LEU A 123 -2.70 30.09 18.18
N ASN A 124 -4.03 30.16 18.14
CA ASN A 124 -4.86 29.01 17.78
C ASN A 124 -4.66 28.61 16.30
N GLN A 125 -4.56 29.58 15.39
CA GLN A 125 -4.24 29.29 13.98
C GLN A 125 -2.82 28.72 13.83
N ALA A 126 -1.88 29.19 14.63
CA ALA A 126 -0.54 28.62 14.69
C ALA A 126 -0.58 27.14 15.09
N LEU A 127 -1.42 26.82 16.08
CA LEU A 127 -1.63 25.45 16.55
C LEU A 127 -2.19 24.56 15.43
N ASP A 128 -3.12 25.07 14.61
CA ASP A 128 -3.66 24.34 13.46
C ASP A 128 -2.55 24.05 12.42
N LEU A 129 -1.69 25.03 12.11
CA LEU A 129 -0.55 24.82 11.20
C LEU A 129 0.42 23.76 11.73
N ILE A 130 0.71 23.80 13.04
CA ILE A 130 1.57 22.82 13.69
C ILE A 130 0.92 21.43 13.65
N GLN A 131 -0.36 21.34 13.97
CA GLN A 131 -1.11 20.08 13.95
C GLN A 131 -1.17 19.49 12.53
N ASN A 132 -1.37 20.32 11.51
CA ASN A 132 -1.32 19.90 10.11
C ASN A 132 0.08 19.39 9.73
N SER A 133 1.14 20.03 10.24
CA SER A 133 2.50 19.53 10.04
C SER A 133 2.72 18.15 10.68
N ILE A 134 2.13 17.89 11.85
CA ILE A 134 2.21 16.57 12.50
C ILE A 134 1.50 15.51 11.64
N ILE A 135 0.29 15.83 11.18
CA ILE A 135 -0.53 14.93 10.34
C ILE A 135 0.17 14.64 9.01
N SER A 136 0.75 15.64 8.36
CA SER A 136 1.45 15.47 7.07
C SER A 136 2.67 14.56 7.16
N HIS A 137 3.23 14.37 8.36
CA HIS A 137 4.33 13.43 8.62
C HIS A 137 3.83 12.05 9.09
N GLY A 138 2.52 11.78 9.06
CA GLY A 138 1.92 10.48 9.37
C GLY A 138 1.49 10.28 10.83
N TYR A 139 1.68 11.26 11.70
CA TYR A 139 1.38 11.14 13.14
C TYR A 139 -0.08 11.50 13.48
N VAL A 140 -1.04 10.77 12.91
CA VAL A 140 -2.48 11.10 13.01
C VAL A 140 -3.08 11.00 14.41
N THR A 141 -2.47 10.21 15.31
CA THR A 141 -2.92 10.05 16.71
C THR A 141 -2.24 11.03 17.67
N THR A 142 -1.30 11.85 17.19
CA THR A 142 -0.56 12.81 18.01
C THR A 142 -1.22 14.17 17.99
N ARG A 143 -1.25 14.85 19.15
CA ARG A 143 -1.82 16.19 19.29
C ARG A 143 -0.84 17.19 19.87
N MET A 144 -0.91 18.42 19.37
CA MET A 144 -0.29 19.59 19.98
C MET A 144 -1.34 20.39 20.76
N LEU A 145 -1.04 20.76 21.99
CA LEU A 145 -1.92 21.54 22.86
C LEU A 145 -1.28 22.87 23.26
N LEU A 146 -2.09 23.91 23.36
CA LEU A 146 -1.71 25.19 23.96
C LEU A 146 -2.28 25.26 25.39
N PRO A 147 -1.49 24.92 26.43
CA PRO A 147 -1.96 24.99 27.81
C PRO A 147 -2.21 26.44 28.24
N GLN A 148 -3.03 26.61 29.28
CA GLN A 148 -3.24 27.91 29.91
C GLN A 148 -1.91 28.45 30.46
N GLN A 149 -1.53 29.64 30.01
CA GLN A 149 -0.24 30.25 30.34
C GLN A 149 -0.30 31.76 30.18
N ASN A 150 0.70 32.45 30.74
CA ASN A 150 0.90 33.87 30.50
C ASN A 150 1.71 34.10 29.22
N ILE A 151 1.00 34.44 28.13
CA ILE A 151 1.59 34.71 26.82
C ILE A 151 2.29 36.07 26.74
N ALA A 152 2.06 36.98 27.70
CA ALA A 152 2.71 38.30 27.72
C ALA A 152 4.23 38.23 27.97
N SER A 153 4.73 37.09 28.46
CA SER A 153 6.17 36.83 28.59
C SER A 153 6.89 36.81 27.22
N GLY A 154 6.15 36.48 26.16
CA GLY A 154 6.66 36.18 24.82
C GLY A 154 7.20 34.75 24.69
N GLU A 155 7.17 33.93 25.73
CA GLU A 155 7.46 32.50 25.66
C GLU A 155 6.16 31.71 25.54
N ILE A 156 5.98 30.99 24.43
CA ILE A 156 4.79 30.17 24.19
C ILE A 156 5.15 28.71 24.36
N LYS A 157 4.59 28.08 25.40
CA LYS A 157 4.73 26.66 25.68
C LYS A 157 3.66 25.89 24.94
N LEU A 158 4.06 24.84 24.23
CA LEU A 158 3.16 23.92 23.54
C LEU A 158 3.42 22.51 24.03
N GLN A 159 2.37 21.80 24.41
CA GLN A 159 2.46 20.46 24.95
C GLN A 159 2.20 19.42 23.87
N VAL A 160 3.15 18.50 23.71
CA VAL A 160 3.02 17.36 22.81
C VAL A 160 2.42 16.19 23.57
N ILE A 161 1.32 15.66 23.04
CA ILE A 161 0.70 14.41 23.48
C ILE A 161 0.86 13.39 22.35
N ALA A 162 1.92 12.58 22.44
CA ALA A 162 2.23 11.56 21.44
C ALA A 162 1.26 10.38 21.54
N GLY A 163 0.61 10.05 20.43
CA GLY A 163 -0.22 8.86 20.32
C GLY A 163 0.63 7.64 19.99
N LYS A 164 0.39 6.51 20.68
CA LYS A 164 1.08 5.23 20.44
C LYS A 164 0.01 4.16 20.20
N VAL A 165 0.28 3.25 19.27
CA VAL A 165 -0.57 2.08 19.03
C VAL A 165 -0.12 0.97 19.97
N ASP A 166 -1.02 0.47 20.79
CA ASP A 166 -0.72 -0.55 21.80
C ASP A 166 -0.77 -1.98 21.22
N GLN A 167 -1.85 -2.28 20.48
CA GLN A 167 -2.09 -3.60 19.87
C GLN A 167 -2.82 -3.45 18.53
N ILE A 168 -2.69 -4.47 17.66
CA ILE A 168 -3.32 -4.56 16.33
C ILE A 168 -4.04 -5.91 16.22
#